data_AF-A0A1Q7V5N8-F1
#
_entry.id   AF-A0A1Q7V5N8-F1
#
_cell.length_a   1.000
_cell.length_b   1.000
_cell.length_c   1.000
_cell.angle_alpha   90.00
_cell.angle_beta   90.00
_cell.angle_gamma   90.00
#
_symmetry.space_group_name_H-M   'P 1'
#
loop_
_entity.id
_entity.type
_entity.pdbx_description
1 polymer ?
#
loop_
_entity_poly.entity_id
_entity_poly.type
_entity_poly.pdbx_seq_one_letter_code
_entity_poly.pdbx_strand_id
1 'polypeptide(L)'
;MYTVGFVTGETGGRTQEIAGRRVLNVFVMSTPNPTTGFLALVPEDQVYPLDMSVEEGIKLMMSGGIVAPSRSPRSVSVEPGGHEAP
;
A
#
# COMPACT_ATOMS: atom_id res chain seq x y z
N MET A 1 -8.42 8.09 3.72
CA MET A 1 -8.63 7.28 2.50
C MET A 1 -7.47 6.32 2.38
N TYR A 2 -7.71 5.05 2.08
CA TYR A 2 -6.66 4.03 1.93
C TYR A 2 -6.55 3.59 0.47
N THR A 3 -5.38 3.10 0.08
CA THR A 3 -5.09 2.62 -1.26
C THR A 3 -4.26 1.34 -1.17
N VAL A 4 -4.58 0.34 -1.98
CA VAL A 4 -3.78 -0.87 -2.11
C VAL A 4 -2.64 -0.61 -3.08
N GLY A 5 -1.45 -1.03 -2.74
CA GLY A 5 -0.27 -0.89 -3.59
C GLY A 5 0.75 -1.98 -3.28
N PHE A 6 1.68 -2.16 -4.20
CA PHE A 6 2.70 -3.20 -4.13
C PHE A 6 4.04 -2.57 -3.78
N VAL A 7 4.65 -3.01 -2.68
CA VAL A 7 6.00 -2.56 -2.31
C VAL A 7 6.98 -3.16 -3.32
N THR A 8 7.66 -2.29 -4.08
CA THR A 8 8.64 -2.69 -5.10
C THR A 8 10.08 -2.54 -4.63
N GLY A 9 10.30 -1.90 -3.48
CA GLY A 9 11.60 -1.78 -2.83
C GLY A 9 11.78 -0.44 -2.12
N GLU A 10 13.02 -0.03 -1.98
CA GLU A 10 13.42 1.25 -1.38
C GLU A 10 14.33 1.99 -2.35
N THR A 11 13.99 3.23 -2.70
CA THR A 11 14.90 4.09 -3.47
C THR A 11 15.87 4.74 -2.50
N GLY A 12 17.18 4.52 -2.63
CA GLY A 12 18.19 5.17 -1.79
C GLY A 12 18.58 6.58 -2.26
N GLY A 13 19.56 7.18 -1.57
CA GLY A 13 20.20 8.43 -1.97
C GLY A 13 19.29 9.66 -1.87
N ARG A 14 19.32 10.51 -2.89
CA ARG A 14 18.69 11.84 -2.86
C ARG A 14 17.19 11.81 -2.60
N THR A 15 16.50 10.75 -3.03
CA THR A 15 15.07 10.57 -2.81
C THR A 15 14.72 10.42 -1.32
N GLN A 16 15.53 9.67 -0.56
CA GLN A 16 15.35 9.54 0.90
C GLN A 16 15.69 10.84 1.61
N GLU A 17 16.74 11.53 1.17
CA GLU A 17 17.14 12.82 1.74
C GLU A 17 16.02 13.86 1.61
N ILE A 18 15.40 13.95 0.43
CA ILE A 18 14.28 14.89 0.18
C ILE A 18 13.05 14.50 1.01
N ALA A 19 12.78 13.19 1.16
CA ALA A 19 11.66 12.72 1.96
C ALA A 19 11.81 13.01 3.46
N GLY A 20 13.05 13.19 3.95
CA GLY A 20 13.36 13.48 5.35
C GLY A 20 13.06 12.33 6.32
N ARG A 21 12.61 11.17 5.81
CA ARG A 21 12.31 9.94 6.54
C ARG A 21 12.37 8.74 5.61
N ARG A 22 12.42 7.53 6.18
CA ARG A 22 12.43 6.28 5.40
C ARG A 22 11.13 6.13 4.63
N VAL A 23 11.23 6.12 3.31
CA VAL A 23 10.12 5.89 2.39
C VAL A 23 10.32 4.61 1.58
N LEU A 24 9.21 3.92 1.33
CA LEU A 24 9.11 2.73 0.47
C LEU A 24 8.57 3.12 -0.91
N ASN A 25 9.04 2.42 -1.93
CA ASN A 25 8.50 2.49 -3.27
C ASN A 25 7.23 1.64 -3.33
N VAL A 26 6.09 2.26 -3.56
CA VAL A 26 4.79 1.59 -3.65
C VAL A 26 4.21 1.84 -5.04
N PHE A 27 4.07 0.78 -5.83
CA PHE A 27 3.35 0.86 -7.10
C PHE A 27 1.85 0.75 -6.85
N VAL A 28 1.12 1.81 -7.17
CA VAL A 28 -0.34 1.88 -7.06
C VAL A 28 -0.92 1.69 -8.46
N MET A 29 -1.54 0.53 -8.70
CA MET A 29 -2.21 0.27 -9.97
C MET A 29 -3.61 0.88 -10.01
N SER A 30 -4.03 1.25 -11.22
CA SER A 30 -5.40 1.67 -11.47
C SER A 30 -6.28 0.44 -11.72
N THR A 31 -7.45 0.39 -11.10
CA THR A 31 -8.42 -0.67 -11.34
C THR A 31 -9.25 -0.35 -12.60
N PRO A 32 -9.60 -1.35 -13.45
CA PRO A 32 -9.20 -2.75 -13.41
C PRO A 32 -7.90 -3.07 -14.19
N ASN A 33 -7.25 -2.07 -14.81
CA ASN A 33 -6.13 -2.30 -15.72
C ASN A 33 -4.76 -2.36 -14.99
N PRO A 34 -4.17 -3.56 -14.82
CA PRO A 34 -2.97 -3.76 -14.00
C PRO A 34 -1.69 -3.15 -14.61
N THR A 35 -1.75 -2.66 -15.85
CA THR A 35 -0.61 -2.03 -16.53
C THR A 35 -0.48 -0.54 -16.27
N THR A 36 -1.54 0.09 -15.74
CA THR A 36 -1.60 1.54 -15.50
C THR A 36 -1.52 1.84 -14.00
N GLY A 37 -0.97 3.00 -13.64
CA GLY A 37 -0.79 3.37 -12.25
C GLY A 37 0.28 4.44 -12.08
N PHE A 38 0.76 4.57 -10.84
CA PHE A 38 1.87 5.46 -10.50
C PHE A 38 2.77 4.84 -9.43
N LEU A 39 4.02 5.30 -9.39
CA LEU A 39 4.92 5.00 -8.30
C LEU A 39 4.78 6.07 -7.22
N ALA A 40 4.42 5.65 -6.01
CA ALA A 40 4.37 6.49 -4.83
C ALA A 40 5.57 6.21 -3.92
N LEU A 41 6.08 7.27 -3.28
CA LEU A 41 7.03 7.16 -2.18
C LEU A 41 6.24 7.32 -0.89
N VAL A 42 6.08 6.23 -0.14
CA VAL A 42 5.23 6.20 1.04
C VAL A 42 6.09 6.00 2.28
N PRO A 43 5.94 6.84 3.30
CA PRO A 43 6.59 6.63 4.60
C PRO A 43 6.32 5.24 5.14
N GLU A 44 7.36 4.56 5.62
CA GLU A 44 7.22 3.17 6.10
C GLU A 44 6.20 3.04 7.24
N ASP A 45 6.11 4.06 8.11
CA ASP A 45 5.15 4.14 9.22
C ASP A 45 3.68 4.30 8.77
N GLN A 46 3.45 4.54 7.47
CA GLN A 46 2.13 4.66 6.86
C GLN A 46 1.78 3.48 5.95
N VAL A 47 2.64 2.46 5.88
CA VAL A 47 2.39 1.24 5.10
C VAL A 47 1.89 0.14 6.03
N TYR A 48 0.73 -0.42 5.69
CA TYR A 48 0.09 -1.50 6.44
C TYR A 48 0.22 -2.82 5.64
N PRO A 49 1.07 -3.77 6.06
CA PRO A 49 1.20 -5.04 5.36
C PRO A 49 -0.11 -5.83 5.36
N LEU A 50 -0.50 -6.34 4.20
CA LEU A 50 -1.67 -7.21 4.07
C LEU A 50 -1.23 -8.67 4.08
N ASP A 51 -1.94 -9.51 4.84
CA ASP A 51 -1.72 -10.96 4.90
C ASP A 51 -2.32 -11.66 3.66
N MET A 52 -1.74 -11.36 2.49
CA MET A 52 -2.11 -11.96 1.21
C MET A 52 -0.92 -12.04 0.26
N SER A 53 -1.00 -12.95 -0.71
CA SER A 53 -0.02 -13.01 -1.80
C SER A 53 -0.20 -11.84 -2.78
N VAL A 54 0.87 -11.52 -3.53
CA VAL A 54 0.83 -10.53 -4.61
C VAL A 54 -0.22 -10.89 -5.66
N GLU A 55 -0.36 -12.17 -5.99
CA GLU A 55 -1.36 -12.67 -6.94
C GLU A 55 -2.80 -12.38 -6.48
N GLU A 56 -3.09 -12.62 -5.20
CA GLU A 56 -4.39 -12.29 -4.60
C GLU A 56 -4.65 -10.78 -4.59
N GLY A 57 -3.63 -9.96 -4.31
CA GLY A 57 -3.73 -8.50 -4.39
C GLY A 57 -4.05 -8.02 -5.81
N ILE A 58 -3.44 -8.62 -6.84
CA ILE A 58 -3.75 -8.30 -8.25
C ILE A 58 -5.19 -8.67 -8.59
N LYS A 59 -5.67 -9.85 -8.14
CA LYS A 59 -7.08 -10.27 -8.34
C LYS A 59 -8.06 -9.31 -7.66
N LEU A 60 -7.73 -8.85 -6.45
CA LEU A 60 -8.51 -7.84 -5.73
C LEU A 60 -8.61 -6.55 -6.54
N MET A 61 -7.48 -6.04 -7.05
CA MET A 61 -7.46 -4.81 -7.85
C MET A 61 -8.21 -4.96 -9.18
N MET A 62 -7.97 -6.04 -9.94
CA MET A 62 -8.64 -6.26 -11.23
C MET A 62 -10.15 -6.43 -11.09
N SER A 63 -10.62 -6.98 -9.97
CA SER A 63 -12.05 -7.12 -9.67
C SER A 63 -12.69 -5.84 -9.12
N GLY A 64 -11.93 -4.77 -8.92
CA GLY A 64 -12.43 -3.54 -8.29
C GLY A 64 -12.83 -3.73 -6.82
N GLY A 65 -12.28 -4.74 -6.14
CA GLY A 65 -12.58 -5.03 -4.73
C GLY A 65 -13.60 -6.15 -4.50
N ILE A 66 -14.16 -6.75 -5.55
CA ILE A 66 -15.19 -7.80 -5.42
C ILE A 66 -14.59 -9.15 -4.97
N VAL A 67 -13.37 -9.46 -5.41
CA VAL A 67 -12.66 -10.69 -5.07
C VAL A 67 -11.63 -10.39 -4.00
N ALA A 68 -12.00 -10.60 -2.74
CA ALA A 68 -11.06 -10.55 -1.62
C ALA A 68 -10.43 -11.93 -1.36
N PRO A 69 -9.15 -11.99 -0.94
CA PRO A 69 -8.53 -13.26 -0.55
C PRO A 69 -9.29 -13.92 0.59
N SER A 70 -9.39 -15.25 0.53
CA SER A 70 -10.19 -16.07 1.44
C SER A 70 -9.55 -16.30 2.81
N ARG A 71 -8.38 -15.72 3.08
CA ARG A 71 -7.66 -15.89 4.34
C ARG A 71 -8.09 -14.78 5.30
N SER A 72 -8.87 -15.17 6.32
CA SER A 72 -9.18 -14.29 7.45
C SER A 72 -7.86 -13.79 8.05
N PRO A 73 -7.58 -12.48 8.07
CA PRO A 73 -6.39 -11.99 8.75
C PRO A 73 -6.54 -12.27 10.25
N ARG A 74 -5.45 -12.68 10.91
CA ARG A 74 -5.34 -12.46 12.35
C ARG A 74 -5.62 -10.97 12.58
N SER A 75 -6.59 -10.67 13.43
CA SER A 75 -7.04 -9.31 13.74
C SER A 75 -5.85 -8.40 14.02
N VAL A 76 -5.55 -7.49 13.10
CA VAL A 76 -4.65 -6.38 13.36
C VAL A 76 -5.52 -5.28 13.94
N SER A 77 -5.42 -5.07 15.25
CA SER A 77 -6.09 -3.96 15.92
C SER A 77 -5.49 -2.66 15.38
N VAL A 78 -6.22 -1.97 14.52
CA VAL A 78 -5.88 -0.60 14.13
C VAL A 78 -6.35 0.30 15.27
N GLU A 79 -5.43 0.65 16.16
CA GLU A 79 -5.67 1.72 17.14
C GLU A 79 -5.85 3.02 16.36
N PRO A 80 -6.98 3.73 16.49
CA PRO A 80 -7.19 5.00 15.79
C PRO A 80 -6.25 6.05 16.39
N GLY A 81 -5.18 6.37 15.67
CA GLY A 81 -4.28 7.47 15.99
C GLY A 81 -5.06 8.79 16.01
N GLY A 82 -5.07 9.46 17.16
CA GLY A 82 -5.72 10.74 17.37
C GLY A 82 -5.19 11.81 16.42
N HIS A 83 -6.01 12.18 15.45
CA HIS A 83 -5.85 13.42 14.71
C HIS A 83 -6.81 14.44 15.32
N GLU A 84 -6.31 15.21 16.29
CA GLU A 84 -6.95 16.43 16.74
C GLU A 84 -6.84 17.44 15.58
N ALA A 85 -7.98 17.77 14.98
CA ALA A 85 -8.08 18.81 13.97
C ALA A 85 -8.03 20.20 14.63
N PRO A 86 -7.46 21.23 13.97
CA PRO A 86 -7.67 22.61 14.38
C PRO A 86 -9.11 23.09 14.12
#